data_AF-A0AA85AW80-F1
#
_entry.id   AF-A0AA85AW80-F1
#
_cell.length_a   1.000
_cell.length_b   1.000
_cell.length_c   1.000
_cell.angle_alpha   90.00
_cell.angle_beta   90.00
_cell.angle_gamma   90.00
#
_symmetry.space_group_name_H-M   'P 1'
#
loop_
_entity.id
_entity.type
_entity.pdbx_description
1 polymer ?
#
loop_
_entity_poly.entity_id
_entity_poly.type
_entity_poly.pdbx_seq_one_letter_code
_entity_poly.pdbx_strand_id
1 'polypeptide(L)'
;MVEFMAEVGQELHLTVKPSTPTSGKRKSSSRLSLFHSTARKSRASAGDLNLPTPNGALTSLTDGSSDLHDTPMRAKLEKRQHRIFEFFVTERNYVEILRYLCLSAYPQVIDENQPGGPVLPRQEADFVFGKLGAIYELHDRLQPQFNELENNWSLSESCLGNVLQLSLLTEMDRAYGNYMQFYSPPHLHHLGEQFPRFHAFMRQVEKRKESGRQSLTALLVRPVQRLPSISLLMDGIAKFTPQSHPDYNSVKEFAKGINELLAKINDRLRKNEERLSLLSLYHEISGAR
;
A
#
# COMPACT_ATOMS: atom_id res chain seq x y z
N MET A 1 17.29 4.26 13.81
CA MET A 1 16.21 4.16 12.80
C MET A 1 16.69 3.61 11.44
N VAL A 2 17.98 3.76 11.13
CA VAL A 2 18.62 3.27 9.88
C VAL A 2 18.58 1.74 9.75
N GLU A 3 18.85 0.99 10.83
CA GLU A 3 18.70 -0.48 10.84
C GLU A 3 17.24 -0.92 10.65
N PHE A 4 16.30 -0.22 11.30
CA PHE A 4 14.87 -0.46 11.14
C PHE A 4 14.38 -0.23 9.70
N MET A 5 14.94 0.76 8.98
CA MET A 5 14.64 0.96 7.56
C MET A 5 15.27 -0.11 6.65
N ALA A 6 16.47 -0.61 7.00
CA ALA A 6 17.10 -1.72 6.30
C ALA A 6 16.33 -3.05 6.53
N GLU A 7 15.82 -3.27 7.74
CA GLU A 7 14.98 -4.42 8.10
C GLU A 7 13.58 -4.34 7.47
N VAL A 8 12.94 -3.16 7.44
CA VAL A 8 11.66 -2.95 6.74
C VAL A 8 11.80 -3.25 5.24
N GLY A 9 12.94 -2.94 4.63
CA GLY A 9 13.25 -3.33 3.26
C GLY A 9 13.31 -4.85 3.04
N GLN A 10 13.68 -5.63 4.07
CA GLN A 10 13.70 -7.10 4.04
C GLN A 10 12.34 -7.72 4.41
N GLU A 11 11.61 -7.17 5.37
CA GLU A 11 10.28 -7.67 5.77
C GLU A 11 9.22 -7.50 4.68
N LEU A 12 9.26 -6.39 3.91
CA LEU A 12 8.37 -6.18 2.76
C LEU A 12 8.57 -7.24 1.65
N HIS A 13 9.76 -7.85 1.56
CA HIS A 13 10.04 -8.97 0.65
C HIS A 13 9.36 -10.28 1.10
N LEU A 14 9.03 -10.40 2.38
CA LEU A 14 8.43 -11.60 2.97
C LEU A 14 6.90 -11.55 3.01
N THR A 15 6.28 -10.38 2.95
CA THR A 15 4.81 -10.23 3.08
C THR A 15 4.03 -10.42 1.77
N VAL A 16 4.70 -10.50 0.61
CA VAL A 16 4.06 -10.68 -0.73
C VAL A 16 3.97 -12.15 -1.16
N LYS A 17 3.78 -13.08 -0.21
CA LYS A 17 3.42 -14.47 -0.54
C LYS A 17 1.94 -14.70 -0.23
N PRO A 18 1.13 -15.15 -1.21
CA PRO A 18 -0.23 -15.60 -0.92
C PRO A 18 -0.13 -16.78 0.05
N SER A 19 -0.81 -16.68 1.18
CA SER A 19 -0.92 -17.74 2.17
C SER A 19 -1.58 -18.97 1.55
N THR A 20 -0.78 -19.96 1.18
CA THR A 20 -1.25 -21.33 0.91
C THR A 20 -1.59 -22.00 2.24
N PRO A 21 -2.77 -22.64 2.40
CA PRO A 21 -3.10 -23.33 3.63
C PRO A 21 -2.26 -24.61 3.77
N THR A 22 -1.47 -24.68 4.83
CA THR A 22 -0.71 -25.86 5.24
C THR A 22 -1.66 -26.92 5.81
N SER A 23 -1.62 -28.09 5.18
CA SER A 23 -2.37 -29.30 5.55
C SER A 23 -1.85 -29.90 6.87
N GLY A 24 -2.63 -29.74 7.95
CA GLY A 24 -2.49 -30.51 9.20
C GLY A 24 -3.59 -31.57 9.31
N LYS A 25 -3.19 -32.85 9.26
CA LYS A 25 -4.05 -34.04 9.40
C LYS A 25 -4.82 -34.04 10.72
N ARG A 26 -6.15 -34.22 10.67
CA ARG A 26 -6.92 -34.93 11.72
C ARG A 26 -8.10 -35.67 11.09
N LYS A 27 -8.16 -36.98 11.37
CA LYS A 27 -9.18 -37.94 10.96
C LYS A 27 -10.49 -37.67 11.69
N SER A 28 -11.62 -37.64 11.00
CA SER A 28 -12.84 -38.33 11.45
C SER A 28 -13.84 -38.46 10.30
N SER A 29 -14.43 -39.64 10.23
CA SER A 29 -15.30 -40.17 9.20
C SER A 29 -16.71 -39.58 9.24
N SER A 30 -17.31 -39.29 8.09
CA SER A 30 -18.69 -39.67 7.78
C SER A 30 -18.99 -39.43 6.30
N ARG A 31 -19.86 -40.29 5.78
CA ARG A 31 -20.04 -40.67 4.39
C ARG A 31 -21.18 -39.90 3.71
N LEU A 32 -21.05 -39.78 2.38
CA LEU A 32 -22.08 -39.82 1.33
C LEU A 32 -23.12 -38.67 1.23
N SER A 33 -23.16 -37.98 0.09
CA SER A 33 -23.98 -38.41 -1.06
C SER A 33 -23.85 -37.46 -2.26
N LEU A 34 -23.68 -38.07 -3.44
CA LEU A 34 -23.82 -37.50 -4.77
C LEU A 34 -25.29 -37.14 -5.04
N PHE A 35 -25.53 -36.04 -5.75
CA PHE A 35 -26.68 -35.92 -6.64
C PHE A 35 -26.27 -35.31 -7.99
N HIS A 36 -26.11 -36.18 -8.98
CA HIS A 36 -26.31 -35.89 -10.39
C HIS A 36 -27.44 -36.82 -10.87
N SER A 37 -28.51 -36.23 -11.41
CA SER A 37 -29.63 -36.90 -12.07
C SER A 37 -30.48 -35.80 -12.69
N THR A 38 -31.12 -35.92 -13.84
CA THR A 38 -31.04 -36.78 -15.03
C THR A 38 -31.88 -36.06 -16.09
N ALA A 39 -31.62 -36.38 -17.36
CA ALA A 39 -32.34 -35.95 -18.54
C ALA A 39 -33.85 -36.25 -18.53
N ARG A 40 -34.62 -35.45 -19.29
CA ARG A 40 -35.86 -35.91 -19.95
C ARG A 40 -35.94 -35.41 -21.40
N LYS A 41 -36.67 -36.22 -22.18
CA LYS A 41 -36.56 -36.52 -23.61
C LYS A 41 -37.91 -36.22 -24.29
N SER A 42 -37.89 -35.65 -25.49
CA SER A 42 -38.96 -35.71 -26.53
C SER A 42 -38.36 -35.13 -27.81
N ARG A 43 -38.00 -35.84 -28.89
CA ARG A 43 -38.68 -36.79 -29.80
C ARG A 43 -39.80 -36.18 -30.66
N ALA A 44 -39.42 -35.78 -31.89
CA ALA A 44 -40.13 -35.89 -33.18
C ALA A 44 -39.17 -35.28 -34.23
N SER A 45 -39.08 -35.65 -35.51
CA SER A 45 -39.50 -36.77 -36.35
C SER A 45 -38.60 -36.69 -37.59
N ALA A 46 -38.28 -37.83 -38.19
CA ALA A 46 -37.45 -37.93 -39.39
C ALA A 46 -38.19 -37.43 -40.65
N GLY A 47 -37.39 -36.99 -41.64
CA GLY A 47 -37.82 -36.68 -43.00
C GLY A 47 -36.59 -36.45 -43.87
N ASP A 48 -36.13 -37.53 -44.52
CA ASP A 48 -35.08 -37.55 -45.54
C ASP A 48 -35.45 -36.69 -46.76
N LEU A 49 -34.45 -36.05 -47.39
CA LEU A 49 -34.33 -35.93 -48.85
C LEU A 49 -32.87 -35.55 -49.22
N ASN A 50 -32.39 -36.13 -50.31
CA ASN A 50 -31.00 -36.32 -50.70
C ASN A 50 -30.65 -35.51 -51.97
N LEU A 51 -29.55 -34.71 -51.95
CA LEU A 51 -28.59 -34.28 -53.02
C LEU A 51 -29.10 -33.74 -54.41
N PRO A 52 -28.26 -33.18 -55.35
CA PRO A 52 -26.86 -32.70 -55.30
C PRO A 52 -26.48 -31.38 -56.07
N THR A 53 -25.31 -30.79 -55.73
CA THR A 53 -24.26 -30.14 -56.61
C THR A 53 -24.52 -28.79 -57.32
N PRO A 54 -23.52 -28.15 -57.99
CA PRO A 54 -22.25 -27.58 -57.49
C PRO A 54 -21.97 -26.15 -58.07
N ASN A 55 -21.03 -25.39 -57.50
CA ASN A 55 -20.20 -24.33 -58.13
C ASN A 55 -19.50 -23.57 -56.98
N GLY A 56 -18.19 -23.37 -56.90
CA GLY A 56 -17.21 -23.21 -57.96
C GLY A 56 -16.78 -21.74 -58.05
N ALA A 57 -16.11 -21.18 -57.03
CA ALA A 57 -15.31 -19.97 -57.16
C ALA A 57 -14.27 -19.87 -56.03
N LEU A 58 -13.02 -20.09 -56.43
CA LEU A 58 -11.79 -19.80 -55.71
C LEU A 58 -11.54 -18.28 -55.73
N THR A 59 -11.06 -17.69 -54.62
CA THR A 59 -10.01 -16.64 -54.49
C THR A 59 -10.27 -15.56 -53.41
N SER A 60 -9.15 -15.15 -52.79
CA SER A 60 -8.94 -14.04 -51.83
C SER A 60 -9.37 -14.33 -50.38
N LEU A 61 -8.52 -14.83 -49.47
CA LEU A 61 -7.22 -14.30 -49.00
C LEU A 61 -7.21 -12.77 -48.89
N THR A 62 -7.87 -12.26 -47.84
CA THR A 62 -7.40 -11.14 -47.01
C THR A 62 -8.07 -11.24 -45.64
N ASP A 63 -7.71 -12.27 -44.88
CA ASP A 63 -7.85 -12.20 -43.42
C ASP A 63 -6.66 -11.40 -42.90
N GLY A 64 -6.84 -10.08 -42.86
CA GLY A 64 -5.91 -9.14 -42.26
C GLY A 64 -6.28 -8.90 -40.80
N SER A 65 -6.42 -9.96 -40.00
CA SER A 65 -6.43 -9.83 -38.54
C SER A 65 -5.05 -9.35 -38.10
N SER A 66 -4.93 -8.08 -37.74
CA SER A 66 -3.76 -7.48 -37.12
C SER A 66 -3.59 -7.99 -35.67
N ASP A 67 -3.34 -9.28 -35.47
CA ASP A 67 -3.48 -9.88 -34.12
C ASP A 67 -2.35 -10.84 -33.70
N LEU A 68 -1.16 -10.71 -34.30
CA LEU A 68 -0.01 -11.58 -33.98
C LEU A 68 1.26 -10.86 -33.54
N HIS A 69 1.26 -9.53 -33.42
CA HIS A 69 2.39 -8.75 -32.90
C HIS A 69 2.14 -8.17 -31.47
N ASP A 70 0.92 -8.32 -30.94
CA ASP A 70 0.43 -7.58 -29.76
C ASP A 70 0.39 -8.37 -28.44
N THR A 71 0.53 -9.70 -28.46
CA THR A 71 0.41 -10.54 -27.25
C THR A 71 1.47 -10.22 -26.18
N PRO A 72 2.76 -10.01 -26.51
CA PRO A 72 3.78 -9.70 -25.50
C PRO A 72 3.65 -8.28 -24.92
N MET A 73 3.29 -7.29 -25.75
CA MET A 73 3.14 -5.89 -25.31
C MET A 73 1.91 -5.74 -24.43
N ARG A 74 0.79 -6.35 -24.83
CA ARG A 74 -0.43 -6.41 -24.01
C ARG A 74 -0.19 -7.09 -22.67
N ALA A 75 0.45 -8.27 -22.65
CA ALA A 75 0.78 -8.95 -21.41
C ALA A 75 1.70 -8.13 -20.49
N LYS A 76 2.60 -7.31 -21.07
CA LYS A 76 3.43 -6.37 -20.31
C LYS A 76 2.59 -5.26 -19.68
N LEU A 77 1.65 -4.68 -20.42
CA LEU A 77 0.74 -3.65 -19.91
C LEU A 77 -0.25 -4.19 -18.86
N GLU A 78 -0.71 -5.44 -18.98
CA GLU A 78 -1.53 -6.10 -17.96
C GLU A 78 -0.75 -6.25 -16.64
N LYS A 79 0.55 -6.57 -16.71
CA LYS A 79 1.43 -6.55 -15.53
C LYS A 79 1.60 -5.15 -14.94
N ARG A 80 1.67 -4.11 -15.79
CA ARG A 80 1.68 -2.71 -15.35
C ARG A 80 0.38 -2.37 -14.60
N GLN A 81 -0.78 -2.69 -15.17
CA GLN A 81 -2.09 -2.48 -14.55
C GLN A 81 -2.14 -3.17 -13.18
N HIS A 82 -1.71 -4.42 -13.09
CA HIS A 82 -1.70 -5.16 -11.82
C HIS A 82 -0.90 -4.42 -10.74
N ARG A 83 0.29 -3.89 -11.06
CA ARG A 83 1.11 -3.12 -10.12
C ARG A 83 0.47 -1.79 -9.71
N ILE A 84 -0.20 -1.11 -10.63
CA ILE A 84 -0.90 0.14 -10.34
C ILE A 84 -2.12 -0.10 -9.45
N PHE A 85 -2.89 -1.16 -9.71
CA PHE A 85 -4.06 -1.49 -8.90
C PHE A 85 -3.64 -2.00 -7.51
N GLU A 86 -2.53 -2.74 -7.41
CA GLU A 86 -1.88 -3.06 -6.14
C GLU A 86 -1.51 -1.77 -5.37
N PHE A 87 -0.93 -0.78 -6.05
CA PHE A 87 -0.66 0.53 -5.46
C PHE A 87 -1.93 1.19 -4.92
N PHE A 88 -3.02 1.24 -5.68
CA PHE A 88 -4.29 1.84 -5.23
C PHE A 88 -4.92 1.11 -4.04
N VAL A 89 -4.91 -0.22 -4.04
CA VAL A 89 -5.42 -1.01 -2.91
C VAL A 89 -4.62 -0.75 -1.64
N THR A 90 -3.28 -0.75 -1.74
CA THR A 90 -2.43 -0.47 -0.57
C THR A 90 -2.56 0.97 -0.09
N GLU A 91 -2.78 1.92 -1.01
CA GLU A 91 -3.01 3.33 -0.70
C GLU A 91 -4.31 3.54 0.06
N ARG A 92 -5.43 2.97 -0.41
CA ARG A 92 -6.72 3.02 0.32
C ARG A 92 -6.59 2.52 1.75
N ASN A 93 -5.95 1.37 1.93
CA ASN A 93 -5.72 0.81 3.26
C ASN A 93 -4.83 1.72 4.13
N TYR A 94 -3.84 2.37 3.52
CA TYR A 94 -2.97 3.30 4.23
C TYR A 94 -3.71 4.57 4.67
N VAL A 95 -4.50 5.18 3.79
CA VAL A 95 -5.33 6.36 4.08
C VAL A 95 -6.34 6.07 5.17
N GLU A 96 -7.02 4.92 5.15
CA GLU A 96 -7.99 4.56 6.20
C GLU A 96 -7.33 4.40 7.58
N ILE A 97 -6.12 3.87 7.63
CA ILE A 97 -5.35 3.80 8.90
C ILE A 97 -4.95 5.19 9.37
N LEU A 98 -4.45 6.05 8.47
CA LEU A 98 -4.12 7.43 8.82
C LEU A 98 -5.34 8.20 9.31
N ARG A 99 -6.49 8.02 8.64
CA ARG A 99 -7.78 8.58 9.04
C ARG A 99 -8.15 8.15 10.44
N TYR A 100 -8.08 6.85 10.74
CA TYR A 100 -8.34 6.36 12.09
C TYR A 100 -7.40 7.00 13.13
N LEU A 101 -6.09 7.03 12.85
CA LEU A 101 -5.11 7.61 13.77
C LEU A 101 -5.37 9.10 14.03
N CYS A 102 -5.68 9.87 12.99
CA CYS A 102 -5.85 11.32 13.07
C CYS A 102 -7.23 11.75 13.56
N LEU A 103 -8.30 11.10 13.11
CA LEU A 103 -9.67 11.55 13.33
C LEU A 103 -10.40 10.78 14.43
N SER A 104 -9.87 9.62 14.86
CA SER A 104 -10.49 8.80 15.91
C SER A 104 -9.57 8.61 17.11
N ALA A 105 -8.35 8.11 16.90
CA ALA A 105 -7.43 7.78 17.97
C ALA A 105 -6.92 9.04 18.69
N TYR A 106 -6.38 10.01 17.94
CA TYR A 106 -5.80 11.21 18.52
C TYR A 106 -6.82 12.06 19.31
N PRO A 107 -8.03 12.37 18.80
CA PRO A 107 -9.05 13.07 19.59
C PRO A 107 -9.43 12.35 20.88
N GLN A 108 -9.55 11.02 20.85
CA GLN A 108 -9.82 10.23 22.06
C GLN A 108 -8.70 10.34 23.09
N VAL A 109 -7.44 10.42 22.64
CA VAL A 109 -6.29 10.53 23.54
C VAL A 109 -6.25 11.88 24.27
N ILE A 110 -6.65 12.96 23.60
CA ILE A 110 -6.57 14.33 24.14
C ILE A 110 -7.89 14.86 24.71
N ASP A 111 -8.98 14.08 24.64
CA ASP A 111 -10.30 14.54 25.10
C ASP A 111 -10.28 14.82 26.61
N GLU A 112 -10.45 16.09 26.99
CA GLU A 112 -10.49 16.55 28.38
C GLU A 112 -11.82 16.24 29.07
N ASN A 113 -12.89 16.02 28.30
CA ASN A 113 -14.24 15.83 28.83
C ASN A 113 -14.54 14.37 29.16
N GLN A 114 -13.70 13.43 28.75
CA GLN A 114 -13.90 12.02 29.05
C GLN A 114 -13.68 11.73 30.55
N PRO A 115 -14.34 10.69 31.12
CA PRO A 115 -14.11 10.30 32.50
C PRO A 115 -12.63 10.02 32.80
N GLY A 116 -12.09 10.70 33.81
CA GLY A 116 -10.67 10.63 34.18
C GLY A 116 -9.78 11.64 33.44
N GLY A 117 -10.32 12.52 32.60
CA GLY A 117 -9.57 13.51 31.81
C GLY A 117 -8.87 12.89 30.59
N PRO A 118 -7.90 13.59 29.96
CA PRO A 118 -7.22 13.08 28.77
C PRO A 118 -6.37 11.83 29.07
N VAL A 119 -6.23 10.94 28.07
CA VAL A 119 -5.46 9.69 28.18
C VAL A 119 -3.96 9.97 28.27
N LEU A 120 -3.48 10.97 27.54
CA LEU A 120 -2.13 11.51 27.61
C LEU A 120 -2.18 13.03 27.76
N PRO A 121 -1.16 13.64 28.41
CA PRO A 121 -0.94 15.07 28.30
C PRO A 121 -0.85 15.50 26.83
N ARG A 122 -1.36 16.70 26.51
CA ARG A 122 -1.41 17.21 25.14
C ARG A 122 -0.04 17.21 24.45
N GLN A 123 1.01 17.56 25.18
CA GLN A 123 2.38 17.59 24.65
C GLN A 123 2.86 16.20 24.20
N GLU A 124 2.60 15.16 25.00
CA GLU A 124 2.96 13.78 24.66
C GLU A 124 2.11 13.23 23.51
N ALA A 125 0.81 13.55 23.51
CA ALA A 125 -0.07 13.17 22.42
C ALA A 125 0.34 13.83 21.09
N ASP A 126 0.74 15.10 21.12
CA ASP A 126 1.22 15.84 19.95
C ASP A 126 2.55 15.28 19.43
N PHE A 127 3.41 14.77 20.33
CA PHE A 127 4.64 14.09 19.95
C PHE A 127 4.37 12.78 19.20
N VAL A 128 3.41 11.98 19.67
CA VAL A 128 3.07 10.67 19.07
C VAL A 128 2.24 10.82 17.79
N PHE A 129 1.21 11.66 17.78
CA PHE A 129 0.22 11.73 16.71
C PHE A 129 0.27 13.02 15.89
N GLY A 130 0.74 14.13 16.47
CA GLY A 130 0.56 15.46 15.90
C GLY A 130 1.23 15.68 14.55
N LYS A 131 2.25 14.87 14.21
CA LYS A 131 2.94 14.95 12.91
C LYS A 131 2.27 14.11 11.80
N LEU A 132 1.30 13.26 12.13
CA LEU A 132 0.59 12.43 11.14
C LEU A 132 -0.38 13.23 10.26
N GLY A 133 -0.90 14.37 10.77
CA GLY A 133 -1.92 15.16 10.07
C GLY A 133 -1.48 15.57 8.66
N ALA A 134 -0.24 16.07 8.52
CA ALA A 134 0.29 16.48 7.21
C ALA A 134 0.42 15.31 6.22
N ILE A 135 0.70 14.10 6.72
CA ILE A 135 0.76 12.89 5.89
C ILE A 135 -0.66 12.47 5.49
N TYR A 136 -1.60 12.46 6.45
CA TYR A 136 -2.99 12.14 6.18
C TYR A 136 -3.58 13.06 5.12
N GLU A 137 -3.47 14.38 5.28
CA GLU A 137 -3.98 15.36 4.33
C GLU A 137 -3.39 15.18 2.92
N LEU A 138 -2.09 14.90 2.82
CA LEU A 138 -1.42 14.64 1.55
C LEU A 138 -2.05 13.44 0.83
N HIS A 139 -2.21 12.31 1.52
CA HIS A 139 -2.70 11.07 0.92
C HIS A 139 -4.23 11.07 0.71
N ASP A 140 -5.01 11.64 1.62
CA ASP A 140 -6.47 11.79 1.50
C ASP A 140 -6.84 12.65 0.28
N ARG A 141 -6.04 13.68 -0.03
CA ARG A 141 -6.20 14.51 -1.24
C ARG A 141 -5.90 13.78 -2.54
N LEU A 142 -5.04 12.76 -2.53
CA LEU A 142 -4.73 11.95 -3.71
C LEU A 142 -5.80 10.87 -3.96
N GLN A 143 -6.48 10.40 -2.91
CA GLN A 143 -7.39 9.27 -2.98
C GLN A 143 -8.50 9.40 -4.03
N PRO A 144 -9.19 10.56 -4.20
CA PRO A 144 -10.19 10.73 -5.25
C PRO A 144 -9.61 10.61 -6.65
N GLN A 145 -8.38 11.12 -6.88
CA GLN A 145 -7.71 11.08 -8.18
C GLN A 145 -7.31 9.65 -8.56
N PHE A 146 -6.86 8.84 -7.58
CA PHE A 146 -6.61 7.41 -7.81
C PHE A 146 -7.90 6.65 -8.14
N ASN A 147 -9.00 6.93 -7.43
CA ASN A 147 -10.29 6.30 -7.70
C ASN A 147 -10.81 6.67 -9.11
N GLU A 148 -10.66 7.93 -9.53
CA GLU A 148 -11.05 8.37 -10.87
C GLU A 148 -10.21 7.66 -11.96
N LEU A 149 -8.90 7.55 -11.75
CA LEU A 149 -7.99 6.85 -12.66
C LEU A 149 -8.30 5.35 -12.75
N GLU A 150 -8.66 4.70 -11.63
CA GLU A 150 -9.06 3.29 -11.59
C GLU A 150 -10.40 3.05 -12.29
N ASN A 151 -11.39 3.92 -12.06
CA ASN A 151 -12.73 3.79 -12.65
C ASN A 151 -12.72 3.99 -14.17
N ASN A 152 -11.82 4.83 -14.69
CA ASN A 152 -11.69 5.14 -16.12
C ASN A 152 -10.45 4.48 -16.74
N TRP A 153 -10.05 3.32 -16.22
CA TRP A 153 -8.78 2.69 -16.60
C TRP A 153 -8.74 2.25 -18.06
N SER A 154 -7.70 2.70 -18.77
CA SER A 154 -7.30 2.28 -20.11
C SER A 154 -5.90 1.67 -20.05
N LEU A 155 -5.73 0.52 -20.69
CA LEU A 155 -4.46 -0.19 -20.72
C LEU A 155 -3.36 0.58 -21.46
N SER A 156 -3.72 1.41 -22.46
CA SER A 156 -2.78 2.16 -23.30
C SER A 156 -2.64 3.64 -22.94
N GLU A 157 -3.69 4.26 -22.38
CA GLU A 157 -3.76 5.72 -22.20
C GLU A 157 -3.68 6.19 -20.74
N SER A 158 -4.00 5.32 -19.75
CA SER A 158 -4.07 5.77 -18.35
C SER A 158 -2.68 6.07 -17.79
N CYS A 159 -2.48 7.33 -17.38
CA CYS A 159 -1.23 7.84 -16.83
C CYS A 159 -1.32 8.06 -15.32
N LEU A 160 -0.54 7.29 -14.55
CA LEU A 160 -0.40 7.49 -13.11
C LEU A 160 0.39 8.77 -12.81
N GLY A 161 1.33 9.14 -13.69
CA GLY A 161 2.14 10.35 -13.57
C GLY A 161 1.34 11.66 -13.58
N ASN A 162 0.09 11.65 -14.08
CA ASN A 162 -0.80 12.81 -13.98
C ASN A 162 -1.18 13.12 -12.53
N VAL A 163 -1.25 12.08 -11.69
CA VAL A 163 -1.56 12.19 -10.26
C VAL A 163 -0.26 12.28 -9.45
N LEU A 164 0.73 11.44 -9.76
CA LEU A 164 2.04 11.40 -9.08
C LEU A 164 3.05 12.33 -9.76
N GLN A 165 2.82 13.64 -9.64
CA GLN A 165 3.70 14.67 -10.20
C GLN A 165 4.97 14.87 -9.36
N LEU A 166 6.05 15.37 -9.96
CA LEU A 166 7.33 15.57 -9.25
C LEU A 166 7.24 16.59 -8.09
N SER A 167 6.32 17.55 -8.15
CA SER A 167 6.03 18.48 -7.05
C SER A 167 5.63 17.75 -5.76
N LEU A 168 4.92 16.63 -5.88
CA LEU A 168 4.48 15.80 -4.76
C LEU A 168 5.67 15.28 -3.92
N LEU A 169 6.82 15.02 -4.55
CA LEU A 169 8.02 14.58 -3.83
C LEU A 169 8.52 15.63 -2.82
N THR A 170 8.35 16.92 -3.13
CA THR A 170 8.70 18.00 -2.21
C THR A 170 7.74 18.05 -1.02
N GLU A 171 6.45 17.81 -1.25
CA GLU A 171 5.45 17.73 -0.19
C GLU A 171 5.68 16.49 0.69
N MET A 172 6.01 15.35 0.08
CA MET A 172 6.40 14.13 0.78
C MET A 172 7.66 14.34 1.65
N ASP A 173 8.70 15.04 1.15
CA ASP A 173 9.90 15.36 1.95
C ASP A 173 9.55 16.13 3.23
N ARG A 174 8.66 17.13 3.12
CA ARG A 174 8.25 17.94 4.27
C ARG A 174 7.44 17.12 5.26
N ALA A 175 6.41 16.40 4.79
CA ALA A 175 5.50 15.67 5.65
C ALA A 175 6.19 14.47 6.33
N TYR A 176 6.82 13.59 5.54
CA TYR A 176 7.49 12.40 6.05
C TYR A 176 8.78 12.75 6.78
N GLY A 177 9.55 13.72 6.31
CA GLY A 177 10.76 14.19 6.99
C GLY A 177 10.49 14.65 8.41
N ASN A 178 9.40 15.41 8.61
CA ASN A 178 8.98 15.86 9.93
C ASN A 178 8.53 14.68 10.80
N TYR A 179 7.66 13.80 10.29
CA TYR A 179 7.20 12.63 11.05
C TYR A 179 8.34 11.70 11.48
N MET A 180 9.19 11.30 10.53
CA MET A 180 10.28 10.35 10.78
C MET A 180 11.34 10.93 11.72
N GLN A 181 11.53 12.26 11.77
CA GLN A 181 12.46 12.88 12.70
C GLN A 181 12.07 12.67 14.17
N PHE A 182 10.76 12.61 14.47
CA PHE A 182 10.25 12.49 15.84
C PHE A 182 9.71 11.10 16.17
N TYR A 183 9.57 10.22 15.17
CA TYR A 183 9.13 8.86 15.40
C TYR A 183 10.10 8.09 16.30
N SER A 184 9.63 7.68 17.49
CA SER A 184 10.46 6.97 18.48
C SER A 184 9.67 5.82 19.13
N PRO A 185 9.89 4.56 18.70
CA PRO A 185 9.31 3.39 19.36
C PRO A 185 9.62 3.28 20.85
N PRO A 186 10.86 3.56 21.32
CA PRO A 186 11.18 3.54 22.74
C PRO A 186 10.36 4.56 23.56
N HIS A 187 10.15 5.76 23.01
CA HIS A 187 9.32 6.76 23.67
C HIS A 187 7.86 6.32 23.76
N LEU A 188 7.30 5.71 22.71
CA LEU A 188 5.95 5.14 22.73
C LEU A 188 5.81 4.04 23.79
N HIS A 189 6.82 3.17 23.94
CA HIS A 189 6.85 2.15 24.99
C HIS A 189 6.86 2.79 26.38
N HIS A 190 7.73 3.78 26.58
CA HIS A 190 7.84 4.50 27.84
C HIS A 190 6.52 5.19 28.25
N LEU A 191 5.81 5.81 27.30
CA LEU A 191 4.48 6.36 27.56
C LEU A 191 3.48 5.28 28.00
N GLY A 192 3.56 4.08 27.42
CA GLY A 192 2.75 2.93 27.84
C GLY A 192 3.03 2.51 29.28
N GLU A 193 4.29 2.56 29.73
CA GLU A 193 4.65 2.24 31.12
C GLU A 193 4.26 3.34 32.11
N GLN A 194 4.45 4.61 31.72
CA GLN A 194 4.19 5.76 32.58
C GLN A 194 2.70 6.08 32.73
N PHE A 195 1.90 5.87 31.69
CA PHE A 195 0.49 6.25 31.67
C PHE A 195 -0.42 5.01 31.53
N PRO A 196 -0.94 4.44 32.65
CA PRO A 196 -1.75 3.23 32.62
C PRO A 196 -3.00 3.33 31.73
N ARG A 197 -3.61 4.52 31.63
CA ARG A 197 -4.75 4.77 30.73
C ARG A 197 -4.34 4.70 29.27
N PHE A 198 -3.13 5.17 28.94
CA PHE A 198 -2.58 5.04 27.60
C PHE A 198 -2.26 3.59 27.26
N HIS A 199 -1.70 2.82 28.19
CA HIS A 199 -1.54 1.37 28.00
C HIS A 199 -2.89 0.70 27.71
N ALA A 200 -3.93 1.01 28.49
CA ALA A 200 -5.27 0.45 28.27
C ALA A 200 -5.82 0.85 26.89
N PHE A 201 -5.60 2.10 26.48
CA PHE A 201 -5.95 2.60 25.15
C PHE A 201 -5.22 1.81 24.04
N MET A 202 -3.91 1.60 24.14
CA MET A 202 -3.14 0.79 23.17
C MET A 202 -3.73 -0.62 23.00
N ARG A 203 -4.14 -1.26 24.11
CA ARG A 203 -4.80 -2.58 24.11
C ARG A 203 -6.20 -2.54 23.52
N GLN A 204 -6.90 -1.41 23.61
CA GLN A 204 -8.20 -1.24 22.97
C GLN A 204 -8.04 -1.07 21.45
N VAL A 205 -7.03 -0.32 20.99
CA VAL A 205 -6.72 -0.17 19.56
C VAL A 205 -6.52 -1.53 18.90
N GLU A 206 -5.77 -2.44 19.54
CA GLU A 206 -5.53 -3.82 19.04
C GLU A 206 -6.80 -4.63 18.80
N LYS A 207 -7.91 -4.30 19.49
CA LYS A 207 -9.17 -5.07 19.41
C LYS A 207 -10.16 -4.50 18.39
N ARG A 208 -9.96 -3.26 17.95
CA ARG A 208 -10.85 -2.57 17.00
C ARG A 208 -10.72 -3.17 15.60
N LYS A 209 -11.80 -3.06 14.81
CA LYS A 209 -11.76 -3.51 13.41
C LYS A 209 -11.10 -2.46 12.52
N GLU A 210 -11.30 -1.20 12.86
CA GLU A 210 -10.80 -0.01 12.18
C GLU A 210 -9.27 0.08 12.21
N SER A 211 -8.63 -0.51 13.22
CA SER A 211 -7.17 -0.67 13.32
C SER A 211 -6.63 -1.88 12.56
N GLY A 212 -7.50 -2.64 11.86
CA GLY A 212 -7.13 -3.94 11.30
C GLY A 212 -6.71 -4.96 12.36
N ARG A 213 -7.09 -4.76 13.63
CA ARG A 213 -6.60 -5.52 14.79
C ARG A 213 -5.08 -5.48 14.98
N GLN A 214 -4.43 -4.41 14.51
CA GLN A 214 -3.00 -4.18 14.68
C GLN A 214 -2.74 -3.35 15.95
N SER A 215 -1.55 -3.51 16.54
CA SER A 215 -1.12 -2.69 17.66
C SER A 215 -0.93 -1.24 17.27
N LEU A 216 -1.07 -0.32 18.23
CA LEU A 216 -0.82 1.09 17.99
C LEU A 216 0.59 1.33 17.42
N THR A 217 1.59 0.61 17.94
CA THR A 217 2.96 0.62 17.42
C THR A 217 3.03 0.19 15.96
N ALA A 218 2.33 -0.88 15.58
CA ALA A 218 2.26 -1.38 14.21
C ALA A 218 1.53 -0.43 13.25
N LEU A 219 0.62 0.42 13.75
CA LEU A 219 -0.01 1.47 12.95
C LEU A 219 0.90 2.68 12.78
N LEU A 220 1.52 3.14 13.86
CA LEU A 220 2.39 4.33 13.87
C LEU A 220 3.69 4.12 13.09
N VAL A 221 4.11 2.87 12.86
CA VAL A 221 5.29 2.60 12.03
C VAL A 221 5.01 2.69 10.52
N ARG A 222 3.74 2.62 10.10
CA ARG A 222 3.37 2.56 8.67
C ARG A 222 3.88 3.74 7.84
N PRO A 223 3.87 5.00 8.30
CA PRO A 223 4.44 6.09 7.50
C PRO A 223 5.93 5.92 7.24
N VAL A 224 6.66 5.37 8.20
CA VAL A 224 8.09 5.05 8.04
C VAL A 224 8.27 4.01 6.93
N GLN A 225 7.38 3.01 6.89
CA GLN A 225 7.40 1.91 5.91
C GLN A 225 6.80 2.28 4.53
N ARG A 226 6.00 3.35 4.46
CA ARG A 226 5.22 3.67 3.25
C ARG A 226 6.10 4.14 2.11
N LEU A 227 7.04 5.05 2.35
CA LEU A 227 7.91 5.56 1.27
C LEU A 227 8.75 4.45 0.62
N PRO A 228 9.42 3.53 1.37
CA PRO A 228 10.09 2.37 0.77
C PRO A 228 9.14 1.51 -0.07
N SER A 229 7.93 1.27 0.43
CA SER A 229 6.91 0.50 -0.28
C SER A 229 6.48 1.16 -1.60
N ILE A 230 6.25 2.48 -1.58
CA ILE A 230 5.94 3.26 -2.79
C ILE A 230 7.08 3.15 -3.79
N SER A 231 8.33 3.27 -3.34
CA SER A 231 9.50 3.13 -4.22
C SER A 231 9.50 1.79 -4.97
N LEU A 232 9.33 0.68 -4.25
CA LEU A 232 9.28 -0.66 -4.84
C LEU A 232 8.13 -0.84 -5.84
N LEU A 233 6.94 -0.31 -5.50
CA LEU A 233 5.79 -0.34 -6.41
C LEU A 233 6.07 0.48 -7.67
N MET A 234 6.64 1.69 -7.53
CA MET A 234 6.98 2.56 -8.66
C MET A 234 8.04 1.95 -9.57
N ASP A 235 9.07 1.28 -9.02
CA ASP A 235 10.06 0.54 -9.82
C ASP A 235 9.40 -0.61 -10.60
N GLY A 236 8.45 -1.31 -9.96
CA GLY A 236 7.63 -2.35 -10.60
C GLY A 236 6.78 -1.80 -11.76
N ILE A 237 6.14 -0.65 -11.56
CA ILE A 237 5.32 0.02 -12.58
C ILE A 237 6.22 0.50 -13.72
N ALA A 238 7.36 1.14 -13.43
CA ALA A 238 8.33 1.60 -14.42
C ALA A 238 8.84 0.46 -15.29
N LYS A 239 9.17 -0.69 -14.69
CA LYS A 239 9.64 -1.90 -15.39
C LYS A 239 8.63 -2.39 -16.44
N PHE A 240 7.34 -2.33 -16.13
CA PHE A 240 6.28 -2.80 -17.01
C PHE A 240 5.70 -1.72 -17.93
N THR A 241 6.11 -0.46 -17.79
CA THR A 241 5.68 0.62 -18.69
C THR A 241 6.56 0.63 -19.95
N PRO A 242 6.00 0.40 -21.16
CA PRO A 242 6.75 0.49 -22.43
C PRO A 242 7.21 1.91 -22.72
N GLN A 243 8.32 2.08 -23.44
CA GLN A 243 8.83 3.41 -23.84
C GLN A 243 7.86 4.19 -24.74
N SER A 244 7.00 3.48 -25.48
CA SER A 244 5.95 4.05 -26.33
C SER A 244 4.73 4.55 -25.55
N HIS A 245 4.58 4.15 -24.28
CA HIS A 245 3.41 4.51 -23.47
C HIS A 245 3.55 5.96 -22.98
N PRO A 246 2.48 6.78 -23.01
CA PRO A 246 2.53 8.19 -22.63
C PRO A 246 3.05 8.43 -21.21
N ASP A 247 2.72 7.54 -20.28
CA ASP A 247 3.15 7.59 -18.87
C ASP A 247 4.62 7.22 -18.59
N TYR A 248 5.39 6.77 -19.59
CA TYR A 248 6.73 6.19 -19.39
C TYR A 248 7.69 7.15 -18.68
N ASN A 249 7.80 8.38 -19.17
CA ASN A 249 8.73 9.36 -18.60
C ASN A 249 8.31 9.76 -17.17
N SER A 250 7.04 10.09 -16.97
CA SER A 250 6.52 10.52 -15.67
C SER A 250 6.70 9.46 -14.59
N VAL A 251 6.37 8.20 -14.87
CA VAL A 251 6.57 7.08 -13.92
C VAL A 251 8.05 6.89 -13.62
N LYS A 252 8.92 6.94 -14.64
CA LYS A 252 10.36 6.73 -14.46
C LYS A 252 11.02 7.84 -13.66
N GLU A 253 10.65 9.10 -13.93
CA GLU A 253 11.15 10.25 -13.18
C GLU A 253 10.66 10.24 -11.74
N PHE A 254 9.38 9.91 -11.52
CA PHE A 254 8.85 9.78 -10.16
C PHE A 254 9.50 8.64 -9.39
N ALA A 255 9.70 7.47 -10.01
CA ALA A 255 10.39 6.32 -9.41
C ALA A 255 11.83 6.67 -9.01
N LYS A 256 12.55 7.42 -9.86
CA LYS A 256 13.87 7.94 -9.50
C LYS A 256 13.79 8.94 -8.34
N GLY A 257 12.87 9.89 -8.41
CA GLY A 257 12.73 10.95 -7.41
C GLY A 257 12.32 10.43 -6.02
N ILE A 258 11.48 9.41 -5.92
CA ILE A 258 11.12 8.79 -4.64
C ILE A 258 12.31 8.04 -4.01
N ASN A 259 13.15 7.39 -4.82
CA ASN A 259 14.39 6.77 -4.36
C ASN A 259 15.40 7.80 -3.83
N GLU A 260 15.58 8.92 -4.55
CA GLU A 260 16.43 10.03 -4.10
C GLU A 260 15.88 10.69 -2.83
N LEU A 261 14.56 10.84 -2.73
CA LEU A 261 13.90 11.34 -1.53
C LEU A 261 14.17 10.45 -0.31
N LEU A 262 14.02 9.13 -0.47
CA LEU A 262 14.31 8.16 0.58
C LEU A 262 15.76 8.27 1.08
N ALA A 263 16.72 8.32 0.15
CA ALA A 263 18.12 8.49 0.50
C ALA A 263 18.36 9.80 1.25
N LYS A 264 17.77 10.91 0.77
CA LYS A 264 17.87 12.24 1.39
C LYS A 264 17.30 12.25 2.82
N ILE A 265 16.13 11.66 3.04
CA ILE A 265 15.52 11.56 4.37
C ILE A 265 16.42 10.74 5.30
N ASN A 266 16.88 9.57 4.84
CA ASN A 266 17.73 8.69 5.64
C ASN A 266 19.05 9.36 6.04
N ASP A 267 19.71 10.05 5.10
CA ASP A 267 20.92 10.81 5.39
C ASP A 267 20.69 11.94 6.39
N ARG A 268 19.55 12.64 6.30
CA ARG A 268 19.18 13.69 7.24
C ARG A 268 18.93 13.14 8.64
N LEU A 269 18.25 11.99 8.75
CA LEU A 269 18.01 11.32 10.04
C LEU A 269 19.32 10.86 10.69
N ARG A 270 20.20 10.21 9.91
CA ARG A 270 21.53 9.79 10.39
C ARG A 270 22.36 10.95 10.92
N LYS A 271 22.46 12.05 10.17
CA LYS A 271 23.19 13.27 10.61
C LYS A 271 22.59 13.89 11.87
N ASN A 272 21.26 13.84 12.01
CA ASN A 272 20.59 14.31 13.22
C ASN A 272 20.89 13.42 14.43
N GLU A 273 20.85 12.08 14.28
CA GLU A 273 21.24 11.12 15.32
C GLU A 273 22.71 11.35 15.75
N GLU A 274 23.64 11.50 14.80
CA GLU A 274 25.06 11.82 15.07
C GLU A 274 25.22 13.14 15.85
N ARG A 275 24.51 14.19 15.43
CA ARG A 275 24.56 15.51 16.09
C ARG A 275 24.03 15.44 17.52
N LEU A 276 22.92 14.74 17.76
CA LEU A 276 22.35 14.59 19.10
C LEU A 276 23.28 13.79 20.03
N SER A 277 23.89 12.72 19.51
CA SER A 277 24.89 11.93 20.24
C SER A 277 26.08 12.78 20.69
N LEU A 278 26.64 13.60 19.80
CA LEU A 278 27.73 14.52 20.11
C LEU A 278 27.36 15.56 21.19
N LEU A 279 26.13 16.09 21.15
CA LEU A 279 25.65 17.03 22.16
C LEU A 279 25.48 16.36 23.54
N SER A 280 24.98 15.12 23.58
CA SER A 280 24.89 14.35 24.84
C SER A 280 26.27 14.18 25.47
N LEU A 281 27.25 13.73 24.67
CA LEU A 281 28.63 13.55 25.13
C LEU A 281 29.25 14.87 25.63
N TYR A 282 29.02 15.98 24.92
CA TYR A 282 29.50 17.29 25.36
C TYR A 282 28.90 17.69 26.72
N HIS A 283 27.60 17.45 26.93
CA HIS A 283 26.93 17.77 28.18
C HIS A 283 27.43 16.90 29.34
N GLU A 284 27.68 15.61 29.10
CA GLU A 284 28.26 14.70 30.08
C GLU A 284 29.67 15.13 30.51
N ILE A 285 30.51 15.57 29.56
CA ILE A 285 31.87 16.05 29.85
C ILE A 285 31.86 17.42 30.55
N SER A 286 30.93 18.30 30.17
CA SER A 286 30.86 19.68 30.68
C SER A 286 30.11 19.80 32.01
N GLY A 287 29.20 18.87 32.31
CA GLY A 287 28.46 18.78 33.57
C GLY A 287 29.19 18.02 34.67
N ALA A 288 30.35 17.41 34.36
CA ALA A 288 31.20 16.69 35.32
C ALA A 288 32.26 17.58 36.01
N ARG A 289 32.04 18.89 36.11
CA ARG A 289 32.91 19.85 36.83
C ARG A 289 32.18 20.57 37.94
#